data_AF-A0A925NUD2-F1
#
_entry.id   AF-A0A925NUD2-F1
#
_cell.length_a   1.000
_cell.length_b   1.000
_cell.length_c   1.000
_cell.angle_alpha   90.00
_cell.angle_beta   90.00
_cell.angle_gamma   90.00
#
_symmetry.space_group_name_H-M   'P 1'
#
loop_
_entity.id
_entity.type
_entity.pdbx_description
1 polymer ?
#
loop_
_entity_poly.entity_id
_entity_poly.type
_entity_poly.pdbx_seq_one_letter_code
_entity_poly.pdbx_strand_id
1 'polypeptide(L)' 'LGDVLLLQDHQGQIVHAFVHIAANIVFTKNGANIFSPWVLMRIEDVIGYYSKERTLKVLAFRKKGPTPT' A
#
# COMPACT_ATOMS: atom_id res chain seq x y z
N LEU A 1 -13.80 3.42 4.53
CA LEU A 1 -12.70 3.95 3.69
C LEU A 1 -11.47 4.17 4.56
N GLY A 2 -10.27 4.02 4.00
CA GLY A 2 -9.04 4.24 4.76
C GLY A 2 -8.39 2.97 5.30
N ASP A 3 -8.56 1.84 4.62
CA ASP A 3 -7.71 0.68 4.91
C ASP A 3 -6.28 0.97 4.48
N VAL A 4 -5.33 0.55 5.30
CA VAL A 4 -3.91 0.66 4.99
C VAL A 4 -3.45 -0.69 4.45
N LEU A 5 -2.88 -0.66 3.26
CA LEU A 5 -2.24 -1.80 2.63
C LEU A 5 -0.73 -1.66 2.75
N LEU A 6 -0.05 -2.74 3.13
CA LEU A 6 1.40 -2.81 3.22
C LEU A 6 1.94 -3.83 2.22
N LEU A 7 3.05 -3.50 1.58
CA LEU A 7 3.86 -4.46 0.84
C LEU A 7 4.95 -4.99 1.76
N GLN A 8 4.97 -6.31 1.92
CA GLN A 8 5.96 -7.03 2.71
C GLN A 8 6.77 -7.96 1.82
N ASP A 9 8.09 -7.95 1.96
CA ASP A 9 8.96 -8.90 1.28
C ASP A 9 9.07 -10.26 2.01
N HIS A 10 9.78 -11.20 1.40
CA HIS A 10 9.96 -12.55 1.94
C HIS A 10 10.68 -12.61 3.30
N GLN A 11 11.39 -11.56 3.70
CA GLN A 11 12.07 -11.45 4.99
C GLN A 11 11.18 -10.81 6.06
N GLY A 12 9.94 -10.46 5.71
CA GLY A 12 9.01 -9.79 6.60
C GLY A 12 9.20 -8.27 6.65
N GLN A 13 10.07 -7.69 5.83
CA GLN A 13 10.30 -6.24 5.83
C GLN A 13 9.20 -5.51 5.06
N ILE A 14 8.70 -4.42 5.64
CA ILE A 14 7.72 -3.55 4.98
C ILE A 14 8.45 -2.63 4.02
N VAL A 15 8.18 -2.77 2.73
CA VAL A 15 8.83 -1.98 1.67
C VAL A 15 8.04 -0.75 1.29
N HIS A 16 6.71 -0.78 1.45
CA HIS A 16 5.85 0.34 1.10
C HIS A 16 4.47 0.26 1.77
N ALA A 17 3.81 1.41 1.92
CA ALA A 17 2.47 1.54 2.47
C ALA A 17 1.60 2.45 1.58
N PHE A 18 0.33 2.12 1.44
CA PHE A 18 -0.64 2.92 0.68
C PHE A 18 -2.06 2.74 1.20
N VAL A 19 -2.93 3.70 0.85
CA VAL A 19 -4.32 3.74 1.34
C VAL A 19 -5.25 3.21 0.27
N HIS A 20 -6.08 2.24 0.62
CA HIS A 20 -7.14 1.73 -0.26
C HIS A 20 -8.31 2.71 -0.32
N ILE A 21 -8.78 3.01 -1.53
CA ILE A 21 -9.89 3.92 -1.78
C ILE A 21 -11.14 3.12 -2.15
N ALA A 22 -11.10 2.43 -3.30
CA ALA A 22 -12.20 1.60 -3.83
C ALA A 22 -11.70 0.68 -4.95
N ALA A 23 -12.37 -0.46 -5.15
CA ALA A 23 -11.98 -1.45 -6.17
C ALA A 23 -10.48 -1.78 -6.09
N ASN A 24 -9.73 -1.62 -7.19
CA ASN A 24 -8.28 -1.75 -7.24
C ASN A 24 -7.54 -0.41 -7.17
N ILE A 25 -8.18 0.70 -6.78
CA ILE A 25 -7.55 2.03 -6.71
C ILE A 25 -7.02 2.33 -5.31
N VAL A 26 -5.78 2.83 -5.28
CA VAL A 26 -5.08 3.25 -4.06
C VAL A 26 -4.53 4.66 -4.18
N PHE A 27 -4.37 5.33 -3.05
CA PHE A 27 -3.62 6.57 -2.91
C PHE A 27 -2.24 6.27 -2.31
N THR A 28 -1.17 6.67 -3.01
CA THR A 28 0.21 6.26 -2.71
C THR A 28 1.21 7.40 -2.92
N LYS A 29 2.30 7.41 -2.14
CA LYS A 29 3.50 8.24 -2.36
C LYS A 29 4.63 7.38 -2.89
N ASN A 30 5.04 7.55 -4.14
CA ASN A 30 5.91 6.59 -4.83
C ASN A 30 7.42 6.74 -4.53
N GLY A 31 7.77 6.86 -3.25
CA GLY A 31 9.13 7.06 -2.74
C GLY A 31 9.30 8.35 -1.94
N ALA A 32 10.47 8.53 -1.35
CA ALA A 32 10.71 9.63 -0.40
C ALA A 32 10.99 10.99 -1.05
N ASN A 33 11.43 11.03 -2.31
CA ASN A 33 11.86 12.26 -2.95
C ASN A 33 10.70 13.09 -3.54
N ILE A 34 10.99 14.32 -3.95
CA ILE A 34 10.01 15.28 -4.49
C ILE A 34 9.48 14.89 -5.88
N PHE A 35 10.26 14.15 -6.66
CA PHE A 35 9.90 13.69 -8.02
C PHE A 35 9.02 12.43 -8.01
N SER A 36 8.78 11.88 -6.82
CA SER A 36 7.92 10.73 -6.58
C SER A 36 6.58 11.20 -5.99
N PRO A 37 5.61 11.74 -6.74
CA PRO A 37 4.45 12.42 -6.18
C PRO A 37 3.47 11.51 -5.43
N TRP A 38 2.51 12.14 -4.75
CA TRP A 38 1.29 11.50 -4.29
C TRP A 38 0.34 11.30 -5.48
N VAL A 39 -0.10 10.08 -5.73
CA VAL A 39 -0.90 9.74 -6.91
C VAL A 39 -1.96 8.67 -6.60
N LEU A 40 -2.98 8.63 -7.45
CA LEU A 40 -3.89 7.50 -7.54
C LEU A 40 -3.35 6.47 -8.53
N MET A 41 -3.30 5.20 -8.13
CA MET A 41 -2.81 4.11 -8.96
C MET A 41 -3.66 2.86 -8.77
N ARG A 42 -3.53 1.90 -9.70
CA ARG A 42 -4.03 0.55 -9.46
C ARG A 42 -3.11 -0.20 -8.51
N ILE A 43 -3.64 -1.11 -7.69
CA ILE A 43 -2.85 -1.92 -6.74
C ILE A 43 -1.75 -2.68 -7.48
N GLU A 44 -2.08 -3.29 -8.61
CA GLU A 44 -1.16 -4.04 -9.46
C GLU A 44 0.01 -3.18 -9.98
N ASP A 45 -0.24 -1.92 -10.33
CA ASP A 45 0.80 -0.99 -10.78
C ASP A 45 1.74 -0.61 -9.63
N VAL A 46 1.21 -0.44 -8.41
CA VAL A 46 2.03 -0.19 -7.21
C VAL A 46 2.88 -1.41 -6.89
N ILE A 47 2.30 -2.61 -6.91
CA ILE A 47 3.07 -3.85 -6.70
C ILE A 47 4.19 -3.94 -7.74
N GLY A 48 3.89 -3.76 -9.03
CA GLY A 48 4.88 -3.77 -10.11
C GLY A 48 6.00 -2.74 -9.91
N TYR A 49 5.67 -1.54 -9.44
CA TYR A 49 6.64 -0.47 -9.16
C TYR A 49 7.64 -0.83 -8.05
N TYR A 50 7.19 -1.56 -7.01
CA TYR A 50 8.02 -1.94 -5.87
C TYR A 50 8.63 -3.35 -5.95
N SER A 51 8.13 -4.20 -6.85
CA SER A 51 8.50 -5.61 -6.96
C SER A 51 9.92 -5.89 -7.45
N LYS A 52 10.83 -4.90 -7.58
CA LYS A 52 12.24 -4.98 -8.04
C LYS A 52 12.96 -6.31 -7.69
N GLU A 53 12.66 -7.38 -8.45
CA GLU A 53 13.06 -8.78 -8.22
C GLU A 53 12.59 -9.44 -6.90
N ARG A 54 11.68 -8.80 -6.16
CA ARG A 54 11.11 -9.32 -4.91
C ARG A 54 9.69 -9.81 -5.11
N THR A 55 9.42 -11.02 -4.62
CA THR A 55 8.04 -11.46 -4.36
C THR A 55 7.49 -10.67 -3.17
N LEU A 56 6.41 -9.92 -3.39
CA LEU A 56 5.78 -9.09 -2.37
C LEU A 56 4.42 -9.68 -1.97
N LYS A 57 4.13 -9.64 -0.68
CA LYS A 57 2.81 -9.94 -0.12
C LYS A 57 2.10 -8.64 0.24
N VAL A 58 0.79 -8.59 -0.01
CA VAL A 58 -0.05 -7.48 0.43
C VAL A 58 -0.67 -7.84 1.77
N LEU A 59 -0.43 -7.02 2.78
CA LEU A 59 -1.11 -7.08 4.08
C LEU A 59 -2.17 -5.99 4.13
N ALA A 60 -3.37 -6.29 4.61
CA ALA A 60 -4.47 -5.34 4.69
C ALA A 60 -4.89 -5.08 6.13
N PHE A 61 -4.92 -3.81 6.53
CA PHE A 61 -5.30 -3.37 7.87
C PHE A 61 -6.48 -2.42 7.80
N ARG A 62 -7.55 -2.77 8.51
CA ARG A 62 -8.72 -1.90 8.71
C ARG A 62 -8.72 -1.40 10.15
N LYS A 63 -8.91 -0.09 10.33
CA LYS A 63 -9.11 0.50 11.66
C LYS A 63 -10.30 -0.19 12.32
N LYS A 64 -10.10 -0.74 13.52
CA LYS A 64 -11.18 -1.29 14.33
C LYS A 64 -12.17 -0.17 14.62
N GLY A 65 -13.47 -0.46 14.43
CA GLY A 65 -14.53 0.45 14.82
C GLY A 65 -14.48 0.78 16.31
N PRO A 66 -15.16 1.86 16.74
CA PRO A 66 -15.29 2.14 18.17
C PRO A 66 -15.87 0.91 18.89
N THR A 67 -15.39 0.64 20.10
CA THR A 67 -16.01 -0.35 20.97
C THR A 67 -17.44 0.10 21.24
N PRO A 68 -18.47 -0.75 21.04
CA PRO A 68 -19.84 -0.41 21.41
C PRO A 68 -19.90 -0.06 22.90
N THR A 69 -20.44 1.10 23.23
CA THR A 69 -20.72 1.54 24.61
C THR A 69 -21.94 0.84 25.18
#